data_AF-E4UX20-F1
#
_entry.id   AF-E4UX20-F1
#
_cell.length_a   1.000
_cell.length_b   1.000
_cell.length_c   1.000
_cell.angle_alpha   90.00
_cell.angle_beta   90.00
_cell.angle_gamma   90.00
#
_symmetry.space_group_name_H-M   'P 1'
#
loop_
_entity.id
_entity.type
_entity.pdbx_description
1 polymer ?
#
loop_
_entity_poly.entity_id
_entity_poly.type
_entity_poly.pdbx_seq_one_letter_code
_entity_poly.pdbx_strand_id
1 'polypeptide(L)'
;MPGDKDLVMSRTASSTSIQASELSGPVPMPVPITQAKSESPAPDAAPEPKSTEAGGTGDAEDAVGAEMFSMHPRSVYVVVSEPKDMSEKFHWGIIIARSQKEGILYHRVFDGSQWELQIEENKNIPADQAVILLLRVGDVPEVSPQWITAIQECITAVNIPRTTMGAVTCRTFVLAVAYELGNGGFISLYPNWNTVKGIEREAYQFARHAGNLGRRLVVASQWSEL
;
A
#
# COMPACT_ATOMS: atom_id res chain seq x y z
N MET A 1 57.94 -25.51 47.49
CA MET A 1 57.21 -26.76 47.74
C MET A 1 55.77 -26.56 47.27
N PRO A 2 55.22 -27.48 46.47
CA PRO A 2 54.11 -27.26 45.55
C PRO A 2 52.81 -27.93 46.04
N GLY A 3 51.69 -27.60 45.40
CA GLY A 3 50.38 -28.19 45.66
C GLY A 3 49.53 -28.15 44.41
N ASP A 4 49.90 -29.03 43.49
CA ASP A 4 49.35 -29.32 42.17
C ASP A 4 47.93 -29.92 42.25
N LYS A 5 47.09 -29.67 41.24
CA LYS A 5 46.25 -30.66 40.51
C LYS A 5 44.83 -30.25 40.09
N ASP A 6 44.66 -30.35 38.78
CA ASP A 6 43.56 -30.98 38.04
C ASP A 6 42.16 -30.33 38.06
N LEU A 7 41.73 -29.79 36.91
CA LEU A 7 40.87 -30.59 36.03
C LEU A 7 40.80 -30.03 34.60
N VAL A 8 41.23 -30.88 33.68
CA VAL A 8 40.96 -30.85 32.24
C VAL A 8 39.47 -31.06 32.00
N MET A 9 38.86 -30.31 31.06
CA MET A 9 37.86 -30.87 30.12
C MET A 9 37.83 -30.08 28.81
N SER A 10 38.47 -30.69 27.80
CA SER A 10 38.25 -30.42 26.39
C SER A 10 36.82 -30.82 25.99
N ARG A 11 36.15 -29.98 25.19
CA ARG A 11 35.08 -30.44 24.28
C ARG A 11 35.32 -29.88 22.89
N THR A 12 35.74 -30.81 22.04
CA THR A 12 35.84 -30.72 20.58
C THR A 12 34.49 -30.39 19.97
N ALA A 13 34.42 -29.34 19.16
CA ALA A 13 33.31 -29.12 18.24
C ALA A 13 33.58 -29.89 16.95
N SER A 14 32.84 -30.98 16.75
CA SER A 14 32.78 -31.70 15.47
C SER A 14 32.06 -30.83 14.45
N SER A 15 32.81 -30.30 13.47
CA SER A 15 32.23 -29.73 12.25
C SER A 15 31.97 -30.86 11.27
N THR A 16 30.72 -31.26 11.12
CA THR A 16 30.30 -32.17 10.06
C THR A 16 29.99 -31.33 8.82
N SER A 17 30.91 -31.39 7.86
CA SER A 17 30.76 -30.84 6.52
C SER A 17 29.74 -31.69 5.75
N ILE A 18 28.63 -31.09 5.31
CA ILE A 18 27.70 -31.74 4.37
C ILE A 18 28.20 -31.41 2.96
N GLN A 19 28.73 -32.44 2.28
CA GLN A 19 28.97 -32.41 0.85
C GLN A 19 27.63 -32.37 0.12
N ALA A 20 27.44 -31.33 -0.69
CA ALA A 20 26.45 -31.32 -1.75
C ALA A 20 27.11 -31.81 -3.04
N SER A 21 26.77 -33.04 -3.44
CA SER A 21 27.07 -33.55 -4.78
C SER A 21 25.90 -34.38 -5.27
N GLU A 22 25.42 -33.97 -6.45
CA GLU A 22 24.86 -34.81 -7.50
C GLU A 22 23.42 -35.36 -7.34
N LEU A 23 22.50 -34.74 -8.09
CA LEU A 23 21.80 -35.44 -9.16
C LEU A 23 21.24 -34.43 -10.17
N SER A 24 22.05 -34.22 -11.20
CA SER A 24 21.72 -33.51 -12.43
C SER A 24 20.78 -34.40 -13.25
N GLY A 25 19.48 -34.06 -13.26
CA GLY A 25 18.49 -34.63 -14.17
C GLY A 25 18.37 -33.77 -15.43
N PRO A 26 18.20 -34.35 -16.62
CA PRO A 26 18.22 -33.61 -17.88
C PRO A 26 17.02 -32.67 -18.01
N VAL A 27 17.33 -31.42 -18.38
CA VAL A 27 16.37 -30.38 -18.78
C VAL A 27 15.70 -30.81 -20.09
N PRO A 28 14.36 -30.93 -20.16
CA PRO A 28 13.69 -31.07 -21.45
C PRO A 28 13.71 -29.72 -22.18
N MET A 29 14.36 -29.71 -23.34
CA MET A 29 14.39 -28.58 -24.27
C MET A 29 13.01 -28.29 -24.88
N PRO A 30 12.75 -27.03 -25.26
CA PRO A 30 11.47 -26.61 -25.84
C PRO A 30 11.26 -27.15 -27.26
N VAL A 31 10.05 -27.63 -27.51
CA VAL A 31 9.57 -28.03 -28.84
C VAL A 31 9.39 -26.76 -29.70
N PRO A 32 9.89 -26.71 -30.95
CA PRO A 32 9.70 -25.56 -31.82
C PRO A 32 8.26 -25.52 -32.35
N ILE A 33 7.53 -24.44 -32.02
CA ILE A 33 6.26 -24.12 -32.68
C ILE A 33 6.59 -23.58 -34.06
N THR A 34 6.16 -24.33 -35.07
CA THR A 34 6.28 -24.00 -36.49
C THR A 34 5.42 -22.77 -36.80
N GLN A 35 6.03 -21.76 -37.43
CA GLN A 35 5.34 -20.64 -38.05
C GLN A 35 4.45 -21.13 -39.20
N ALA A 36 3.15 -20.80 -39.14
CA ALA A 36 2.31 -20.76 -40.32
C ALA A 36 1.98 -19.29 -40.62
N LYS A 37 2.52 -18.84 -41.75
CA LYS A 37 2.21 -17.62 -42.49
C LYS A 37 0.88 -17.81 -43.23
N SER A 38 0.22 -16.67 -43.50
CA SER A 38 -0.88 -16.40 -44.46
C SER A 38 -2.07 -15.76 -43.74
N GLU A 39 -2.73 -14.73 -44.22
CA GLU A 39 -2.58 -13.80 -45.35
C GLU A 39 -3.72 -12.79 -45.15
N SER A 40 -3.49 -11.49 -45.34
CA SER A 40 -4.60 -10.54 -45.48
C SER A 40 -5.31 -10.77 -46.82
N PRO A 41 -6.59 -10.35 -46.97
CA PRO A 41 -6.81 -9.03 -47.57
C PRO A 41 -8.02 -8.26 -47.01
N ALA A 42 -7.88 -6.93 -46.95
CA ALA A 42 -8.99 -5.97 -47.04
C ALA A 42 -9.41 -5.83 -48.53
N PRO A 43 -10.59 -5.28 -48.86
CA PRO A 43 -10.66 -3.80 -48.96
C PRO A 43 -12.03 -3.16 -48.65
N ASP A 44 -11.96 -1.84 -48.46
CA ASP A 44 -12.94 -0.79 -48.77
C ASP A 44 -14.39 -0.87 -48.27
N ALA A 45 -14.79 0.12 -47.47
CA ALA A 45 -15.54 1.27 -48.02
C ALA A 45 -15.90 2.27 -46.88
N ALA A 46 -15.44 3.50 -47.04
CA ALA A 46 -15.93 4.66 -46.29
C ALA A 46 -17.29 5.15 -46.82
N PRO A 47 -18.05 5.89 -46.00
CA PRO A 47 -18.74 7.05 -46.54
C PRO A 47 -18.40 8.33 -45.77
N GLU A 48 -18.08 9.38 -46.52
CA GLU A 48 -18.12 10.78 -46.07
C GLU A 48 -19.55 11.17 -45.65
N PRO A 49 -19.69 12.09 -44.66
CA PRO A 49 -20.82 12.99 -44.62
C PRO A 49 -20.41 14.44 -44.93
N LYS A 50 -21.21 15.07 -45.80
CA LYS A 50 -21.15 16.48 -46.19
C LYS A 50 -21.56 17.44 -45.05
N SER A 51 -21.01 18.64 -45.18
CA SER A 51 -20.94 19.83 -44.31
C SER A 51 -22.23 20.58 -43.93
N THR A 52 -22.07 21.43 -42.88
CA THR A 52 -22.69 22.78 -42.61
C THR A 52 -24.15 22.80 -42.11
N GLU A 53 -24.61 23.57 -41.10
CA GLU A 53 -24.36 24.94 -40.59
C GLU A 53 -24.65 25.02 -39.06
N ALA A 54 -23.82 25.70 -38.24
CA ALA A 54 -23.93 27.08 -37.71
C ALA A 54 -24.72 27.26 -36.39
N GLY A 55 -24.05 27.88 -35.41
CA GLY A 55 -24.61 28.90 -34.52
C GLY A 55 -25.18 28.44 -33.18
N GLY A 56 -24.39 28.54 -32.12
CA GLY A 56 -24.85 28.38 -30.74
C GLY A 56 -23.75 28.64 -29.71
N THR A 57 -23.38 29.91 -29.57
CA THR A 57 -22.55 30.47 -28.50
C THR A 57 -23.23 30.27 -27.14
N GLY A 58 -22.49 29.77 -26.14
CA GLY A 58 -22.95 29.71 -24.75
C GLY A 58 -22.15 28.73 -23.90
N ASP A 59 -20.99 29.19 -23.43
CA ASP A 59 -20.31 28.76 -22.21
C ASP A 59 -19.99 27.27 -22.06
N ALA A 60 -18.97 26.83 -22.79
CA ALA A 60 -18.17 25.68 -22.43
C ALA A 60 -16.80 26.18 -21.91
N GLU A 61 -16.81 26.86 -20.77
CA GLU A 61 -15.59 27.23 -20.05
C GLU A 61 -15.55 26.49 -18.70
N ASP A 62 -14.55 25.62 -18.58
CA ASP A 62 -14.02 25.00 -17.36
C ASP A 62 -14.92 24.06 -16.55
N ALA A 63 -15.23 22.92 -17.15
CA ALA A 63 -15.18 21.65 -16.43
C ALA A 63 -13.98 20.82 -16.93
N VAL A 64 -12.77 21.38 -16.81
CA VAL A 64 -11.55 20.56 -16.81
C VAL A 64 -11.73 19.55 -15.70
N GLY A 65 -11.93 18.29 -16.08
CA GLY A 65 -12.39 17.21 -15.22
C GLY A 65 -11.74 17.27 -13.85
N ALA A 66 -12.50 17.70 -12.85
CA ALA A 66 -12.11 17.54 -11.47
C ALA A 66 -12.01 16.04 -11.26
N GLU A 67 -10.78 15.50 -11.35
CA GLU A 67 -10.54 14.11 -11.02
C GLU A 67 -11.19 13.85 -9.67
N MET A 68 -12.21 13.00 -9.71
CA MET A 68 -13.08 12.81 -8.56
C MET A 68 -12.22 12.19 -7.46
N PHE A 69 -12.05 12.92 -6.35
CA PHE A 69 -11.33 12.45 -5.18
C PHE A 69 -12.09 11.26 -4.58
N SER A 70 -11.77 10.06 -5.07
CA SER A 70 -12.52 8.83 -4.87
C SER A 70 -11.58 7.65 -4.74
N MET A 71 -12.03 6.67 -3.97
CA MET A 71 -11.30 5.42 -3.74
C MET A 71 -11.68 4.38 -4.78
N HIS A 72 -10.83 3.38 -4.95
CA HIS A 72 -11.20 2.16 -5.63
C HIS A 72 -11.72 1.15 -4.58
N PRO A 73 -12.87 0.48 -4.80
CA PRO A 73 -13.35 -0.55 -3.88
C PRO A 73 -12.34 -1.69 -3.71
N ARG A 74 -12.28 -2.28 -2.52
CA ARG A 74 -11.32 -3.32 -2.12
C ARG A 74 -9.86 -2.86 -2.11
N SER A 75 -9.61 -1.57 -2.13
CA SER A 75 -8.24 -1.04 -2.02
C SER A 75 -7.95 -0.54 -0.61
N VAL A 76 -6.68 -0.65 -0.22
CA VAL A 76 -6.16 -0.15 1.05
C VAL A 76 -5.38 1.12 0.77
N TYR A 77 -5.71 2.19 1.49
CA TYR A 77 -5.03 3.47 1.34
C TYR A 77 -4.41 3.92 2.65
N VAL A 78 -3.19 4.45 2.57
CA VAL A 78 -2.70 5.41 3.55
C VAL A 78 -3.43 6.73 3.32
N VAL A 79 -4.10 7.21 4.35
CA VAL A 79 -4.83 8.48 4.37
C VAL A 79 -3.96 9.50 5.08
N VAL A 80 -3.66 10.61 4.41
CA VAL A 80 -2.96 11.74 5.02
C VAL A 80 -3.90 12.93 5.04
N SER A 81 -4.06 13.52 6.23
CA SER A 81 -4.89 14.67 6.47
C SER A 81 -4.07 15.83 7.05
N GLU A 82 -4.64 17.02 6.95
CA GLU A 82 -4.17 18.17 7.72
C GLU A 82 -4.11 17.81 9.21
N PRO A 83 -3.10 18.31 9.93
CA PRO A 83 -2.93 18.00 11.33
C PRO A 83 -4.10 18.55 12.15
N LYS A 84 -4.67 17.72 13.03
CA LYS A 84 -5.71 18.14 13.98
C LYS A 84 -5.11 18.73 15.26
N ASP A 85 -3.84 18.42 15.54
CA ASP A 85 -3.09 18.80 16.73
C ASP A 85 -1.66 19.26 16.36
N MET A 86 -0.96 19.92 17.29
CA MET A 86 0.38 20.49 17.02
C MET A 86 1.52 19.46 17.06
N SER A 87 1.23 18.18 17.35
CA SER A 87 2.28 17.18 17.62
C SER A 87 2.90 16.59 16.34
N GLU A 88 2.14 16.53 15.25
CA GLU A 88 2.60 16.04 13.95
C GLU A 88 2.32 17.04 12.82
N LYS A 89 3.09 16.94 11.72
CA LYS A 89 2.88 17.78 10.54
C LYS A 89 1.64 17.41 9.74
N PHE A 90 1.24 16.15 9.83
CA PHE A 90 0.06 15.60 9.17
C PHE A 90 -0.56 14.56 10.09
N HIS A 91 -1.86 14.36 9.98
CA HIS A 91 -2.52 13.22 10.61
C HIS A 91 -2.55 12.03 9.66
N TRP A 92 -2.27 10.84 10.17
CA TRP A 92 -2.18 9.61 9.38
C TRP A 92 -3.25 8.61 9.80
N GLY A 93 -3.87 7.98 8.81
CA GLY A 93 -4.74 6.82 8.98
C GLY A 93 -4.53 5.80 7.87
N ILE A 94 -5.17 4.66 8.01
CA ILE A 94 -5.27 3.64 6.96
C ILE A 94 -6.73 3.27 6.77
N ILE A 95 -7.19 3.27 5.53
CA ILE A 95 -8.59 2.97 5.20
C ILE A 95 -8.69 1.75 4.30
N ILE A 96 -9.61 0.85 4.65
CA ILE A 96 -10.05 -0.24 3.78
C ILE A 96 -11.28 0.23 3.03
N ALA A 97 -11.14 0.50 1.74
CA ALA A 97 -12.21 1.04 0.91
C ALA A 97 -13.28 -0.03 0.63
N ARG A 98 -14.52 0.24 1.04
CA ARG A 98 -15.68 -0.61 0.75
C ARG A 98 -16.44 -0.15 -0.49
N SER A 99 -16.33 1.13 -0.82
CA SER A 99 -16.89 1.74 -2.02
C SER A 99 -15.96 2.85 -2.53
N GLN A 100 -16.41 3.59 -3.55
CA GLN A 100 -15.65 4.74 -4.05
C GLN A 100 -15.59 5.93 -3.07
N LYS A 101 -16.45 5.94 -2.04
CA LYS A 101 -16.58 7.07 -1.12
C LYS A 101 -16.35 6.68 0.32
N GLU A 102 -16.66 5.44 0.68
CA GLU A 102 -16.72 4.97 2.06
C GLU A 102 -15.82 3.77 2.31
N GLY A 103 -15.33 3.69 3.54
CA GLY A 103 -14.51 2.59 4.03
C GLY A 103 -14.34 2.67 5.54
N ILE A 104 -13.57 1.74 6.10
CA ILE A 104 -13.24 1.72 7.52
C ILE A 104 -11.89 2.38 7.73
N LEU A 105 -11.88 3.54 8.38
CA LEU A 105 -10.66 4.26 8.71
C LEU A 105 -10.15 3.84 10.09
N TYR A 106 -8.91 3.39 10.14
CA TYR A 106 -8.16 3.10 11.35
C TYR A 106 -7.07 4.13 11.53
N HIS A 107 -7.01 4.77 12.68
CA HIS A 107 -5.98 5.77 12.98
C HIS A 107 -5.78 5.87 14.48
N ARG A 108 -4.61 6.38 14.90
CA ARG A 108 -4.40 6.73 16.31
C ARG A 108 -4.57 8.22 16.54
N VAL A 109 -5.17 8.58 17.66
CA VAL A 109 -5.31 9.97 18.11
C VAL A 109 -4.66 10.09 19.48
N PHE A 110 -3.94 11.20 19.71
CA PHE A 110 -3.41 11.51 21.03
C PHE A 110 -4.47 12.23 21.84
N ASP A 111 -4.89 11.66 22.96
CA ASP A 111 -5.94 12.22 23.83
C ASP A 111 -5.40 13.24 24.86
N GLY A 112 -4.09 13.50 24.84
CA GLY A 112 -3.37 14.30 25.86
C GLY A 112 -2.55 13.46 26.83
N SER A 113 -2.76 12.15 26.87
CA SER A 113 -2.07 11.20 27.76
C SER A 113 -1.47 10.01 27.01
N GLN A 114 -2.21 9.43 26.09
CA GLN A 114 -1.84 8.24 25.34
C GLN A 114 -2.37 8.27 23.91
N TRP A 115 -1.84 7.38 23.08
CA TRP A 115 -2.29 7.20 21.71
C TRP A 115 -3.34 6.10 21.64
N GLU A 116 -4.58 6.48 21.34
CA GLU A 116 -5.72 5.57 21.27
C GLU A 116 -6.08 5.24 19.83
N LEU A 117 -6.43 3.98 19.57
CA LEU A 117 -6.93 3.54 18.26
C LEU A 117 -8.39 3.96 18.12
N GLN A 118 -8.69 4.71 17.06
CA GLN A 118 -10.04 5.03 16.62
C GLN A 118 -10.36 4.28 15.33
N ILE A 119 -11.61 3.79 15.25
CA ILE A 119 -12.14 3.03 14.13
C ILE A 119 -13.41 3.73 13.65
N GLU A 120 -13.38 4.29 12.45
CA GLU A 120 -14.54 4.94 11.82
C GLU A 120 -15.08 4.05 10.69
N GLU A 121 -16.13 3.27 10.97
CA GLU A 121 -16.67 2.24 10.07
C GLU A 121 -17.17 2.78 8.71
N ASN A 122 -17.82 3.94 8.69
CA ASN A 122 -18.45 4.49 7.49
C ASN A 122 -17.82 5.83 7.12
N LYS A 123 -16.49 5.88 7.10
CA LYS A 123 -15.77 7.11 6.82
C LYS A 123 -15.98 7.54 5.38
N ASN A 124 -16.70 8.64 5.18
CA ASN A 124 -16.87 9.28 3.87
C ASN A 124 -15.68 10.20 3.56
N ILE A 125 -14.73 9.68 2.78
CA ILE A 125 -13.46 10.37 2.46
C ILE A 125 -13.66 11.59 1.54
N PRO A 126 -14.45 11.54 0.46
CA PRO A 126 -14.65 12.72 -0.39
C PRO A 126 -15.23 13.93 0.34
N ALA A 127 -16.08 13.68 1.35
CA ALA A 127 -16.70 14.70 2.17
C ALA A 127 -15.73 15.32 3.20
N ASP A 128 -14.71 14.57 3.64
CA ASP A 128 -13.72 15.04 4.61
C ASP A 128 -12.68 15.94 3.93
N GLN A 129 -12.85 17.26 4.08
CA GLN A 129 -11.96 18.26 3.46
C GLN A 129 -10.57 18.30 4.09
N ALA A 130 -10.39 17.75 5.30
CA ALA A 130 -9.08 17.68 5.92
C ALA A 130 -8.19 16.62 5.25
N VAL A 131 -8.76 15.64 4.54
CA VAL A 131 -7.98 14.63 3.81
C VAL A 131 -7.37 15.26 2.56
N ILE A 132 -6.04 15.23 2.46
CA ILE A 132 -5.30 15.82 1.35
C ILE A 132 -4.70 14.77 0.42
N LEU A 133 -4.51 13.54 0.89
CA LEU A 133 -3.92 12.45 0.11
C LEU A 133 -4.55 11.10 0.44
N LEU A 134 -4.81 10.32 -0.60
CA LEU A 134 -5.02 8.88 -0.56
C LEU A 134 -3.93 8.18 -1.36
N LEU A 135 -3.03 7.48 -0.66
CA LEU A 135 -1.98 6.67 -1.28
C LEU A 135 -2.37 5.20 -1.22
N ARG A 136 -2.74 4.59 -2.35
CA ARG A 136 -3.08 3.17 -2.43
C ARG A 136 -1.83 2.33 -2.20
N VAL A 137 -1.86 1.45 -1.21
CA VAL A 137 -0.72 0.59 -0.83
C VAL A 137 -0.96 -0.89 -1.10
N GLY A 138 -2.16 -1.25 -1.55
CA GLY A 138 -2.50 -2.60 -1.97
C GLY A 138 -4.01 -2.78 -2.10
N ASP A 139 -4.42 -4.01 -2.38
CA ASP A 139 -5.82 -4.42 -2.43
C ASP A 139 -6.07 -5.61 -1.53
N VAL A 140 -7.29 -5.68 -1.01
CA VAL A 140 -7.81 -6.87 -0.34
C VAL A 140 -8.56 -7.75 -1.35
N PRO A 141 -8.57 -9.08 -1.17
CA PRO A 141 -9.31 -9.97 -2.06
C PRO A 141 -10.80 -9.66 -2.10
N GLU A 142 -11.38 -9.37 -0.94
CA GLU A 142 -12.80 -9.05 -0.75
C GLU A 142 -13.01 -8.20 0.51
N VAL A 143 -14.21 -7.64 0.65
CA VAL A 143 -14.63 -6.81 1.81
C VAL A 143 -15.83 -7.43 2.53
N SER A 144 -15.92 -8.76 2.54
CA SER A 144 -16.95 -9.47 3.29
C SER A 144 -16.74 -9.30 4.80
N PRO A 145 -17.79 -9.45 5.64
CA PRO A 145 -17.68 -9.28 7.08
C PRO A 145 -16.56 -10.11 7.72
N GLN A 146 -16.35 -11.33 7.24
CA GLN A 146 -15.30 -12.23 7.74
C GLN A 146 -13.90 -11.66 7.49
N TRP A 147 -13.64 -11.16 6.28
CA TRP A 147 -12.36 -10.52 5.93
C TRP A 147 -12.13 -9.23 6.69
N ILE A 148 -13.16 -8.40 6.83
CA ILE A 148 -13.07 -7.16 7.60
C ILE A 148 -12.76 -7.45 9.06
N THR A 149 -13.41 -8.45 9.67
CA THR A 149 -13.10 -8.87 11.05
C THR A 149 -11.65 -9.33 11.18
N ALA A 150 -11.16 -10.17 10.26
CA ALA A 150 -9.78 -10.66 10.30
C ALA A 150 -8.75 -9.52 10.12
N ILE A 151 -9.02 -8.57 9.21
CA ILE A 151 -8.19 -7.36 9.04
C ILE A 151 -8.20 -6.53 10.32
N GLN A 152 -9.37 -6.32 10.94
CA GLN A 152 -9.47 -5.55 12.18
C GLN A 152 -8.74 -6.23 13.33
N GLU A 153 -8.84 -7.56 13.47
CA GLU A 153 -8.06 -8.33 14.45
C GLU A 153 -6.55 -8.16 14.21
N CYS A 154 -6.10 -8.21 12.95
CA CYS A 154 -4.72 -7.93 12.58
C CYS A 154 -4.31 -6.52 13.00
N ILE A 155 -5.09 -5.49 12.66
CA ILE A 155 -4.82 -4.07 12.97
C ILE A 155 -4.79 -3.80 14.47
N THR A 156 -5.72 -4.38 15.22
CA THR A 156 -5.82 -4.19 16.68
C THR A 156 -4.67 -4.87 17.43
N ALA A 157 -4.13 -5.96 16.89
CA ALA A 157 -2.99 -6.68 17.44
C ALA A 157 -1.61 -6.08 17.08
N VAL A 158 -1.56 -5.05 16.21
CA VAL A 158 -0.29 -4.47 15.74
C VAL A 158 0.56 -3.96 16.90
N ASN A 159 1.80 -4.48 16.95
CA ASN A 159 2.83 -3.99 17.84
C ASN A 159 3.82 -3.10 17.06
N ILE A 160 4.01 -1.86 17.52
CA ILE A 160 4.92 -0.90 16.86
C ILE A 160 6.35 -1.12 17.39
N PRO A 161 7.30 -1.60 16.57
CA PRO A 161 8.66 -1.88 17.02
C PRO A 161 9.42 -0.57 17.30
N ARG A 162 9.49 -0.20 18.59
CA ARG A 162 10.09 1.08 19.03
C ARG A 162 11.57 1.24 18.65
N THR A 163 12.31 0.14 18.54
CA THR A 163 13.72 0.15 18.13
C THR A 163 13.91 0.52 16.67
N THR A 164 12.93 0.20 15.81
CA THR A 164 13.00 0.43 14.36
C THR A 164 12.25 1.69 13.92
N MET A 165 11.16 2.03 14.62
CA MET A 165 10.23 3.11 14.23
C MET A 165 10.18 4.28 15.21
N GLY A 166 10.71 4.12 16.43
CA GLY A 166 10.69 5.15 17.46
C GLY A 166 9.38 5.18 18.26
N ALA A 167 8.91 6.39 18.58
CA ALA A 167 7.72 6.57 19.40
C ALA A 167 6.44 6.08 18.69
N VAL A 168 5.46 5.65 19.49
CA VAL A 168 4.11 5.35 19.01
C VAL A 168 3.45 6.67 18.65
N THR A 169 2.97 6.79 17.41
CA THR A 169 2.22 7.93 16.89
C THR A 169 1.22 7.46 15.83
N CYS A 170 0.38 8.35 15.30
CA CYS A 170 -0.51 7.99 14.18
C CYS A 170 0.29 7.54 12.94
N ARG A 171 1.40 8.22 12.62
CA ARG A 171 2.31 7.83 11.54
C ARG A 171 2.91 6.44 11.76
N THR A 172 3.56 6.20 12.91
CA THR A 172 4.24 4.91 13.13
C THR A 172 3.25 3.76 13.27
N PHE A 173 2.03 4.02 13.74
CA PHE A 173 0.93 3.06 13.70
C PHE A 173 0.56 2.66 12.27
N VAL A 174 0.27 3.61 11.37
CA VAL A 174 -0.14 3.30 9.99
C VAL A 174 0.94 2.50 9.24
N LEU A 175 2.20 2.84 9.43
CA LEU A 175 3.32 2.12 8.83
C LEU A 175 3.44 0.68 9.37
N ALA A 176 3.23 0.48 10.68
CA ALA A 176 3.22 -0.87 11.26
C ALA A 176 2.01 -1.68 10.79
N VAL A 177 0.85 -1.05 10.63
CA VAL A 177 -0.33 -1.70 10.04
C VAL A 177 -0.05 -2.12 8.61
N ALA A 178 0.51 -1.25 7.76
CA ALA A 178 0.83 -1.60 6.38
C ALA A 178 1.77 -2.82 6.32
N TYR A 179 2.79 -2.87 7.18
CA TYR A 179 3.66 -4.02 7.33
C TYR A 179 2.88 -5.29 7.68
N GLU A 180 2.06 -5.25 8.74
CA GLU A 180 1.34 -6.43 9.22
C GLU A 180 0.24 -6.90 8.27
N LEU A 181 -0.42 -6.00 7.53
CA LEU A 181 -1.36 -6.39 6.49
C LEU A 181 -0.67 -7.16 5.35
N GLY A 182 0.52 -6.72 4.93
CA GLY A 182 1.34 -7.45 3.96
C GLY A 182 1.83 -8.79 4.53
N ASN A 183 2.29 -8.79 5.78
CA ASN A 183 2.82 -9.97 6.48
C ASN A 183 1.75 -11.05 6.70
N GLY A 184 0.52 -10.63 7.02
CA GLY A 184 -0.64 -11.49 7.15
C GLY A 184 -1.24 -11.94 5.81
N GLY A 185 -0.70 -11.46 4.68
CA GLY A 185 -1.20 -11.79 3.35
C GLY A 185 -2.57 -11.16 3.02
N PHE A 186 -2.98 -10.13 3.75
CA PHE A 186 -4.24 -9.41 3.50
C PHE A 186 -4.15 -8.50 2.28
N ILE A 187 -2.95 -8.01 1.96
CA ILE A 187 -2.68 -7.18 0.79
C ILE A 187 -1.41 -7.65 0.07
N SER A 188 -1.32 -7.36 -1.23
CA SER A 188 -0.14 -7.62 -2.06
C SER A 188 1.00 -6.62 -1.80
N LEU A 189 1.35 -6.38 -0.54
CA LEU A 189 2.49 -5.57 -0.15
C LEU A 189 3.57 -6.47 0.43
N TYR A 190 4.78 -6.45 -0.15
CA TYR A 190 5.88 -7.22 0.41
C TYR A 190 6.27 -6.72 1.81
N PRO A 191 6.19 -7.55 2.87
CA PRO A 191 6.35 -7.13 4.26
C PRO A 191 7.82 -6.87 4.61
N ASN A 192 8.30 -5.68 4.25
CA ASN A 192 9.66 -5.26 4.50
C ASN A 192 9.69 -3.80 4.99
N TRP A 193 10.43 -3.54 6.07
CA TRP A 193 10.55 -2.19 6.64
C TRP A 193 11.15 -1.15 5.69
N ASN A 194 11.96 -1.55 4.72
CA ASN A 194 12.45 -0.64 3.67
C ASN A 194 11.32 -0.25 2.71
N THR A 195 10.47 -1.20 2.31
CA THR A 195 9.25 -0.94 1.51
C THR A 195 8.33 0.04 2.24
N VAL A 196 8.07 -0.21 3.52
CA VAL A 196 7.21 0.65 4.36
C VAL A 196 7.80 2.05 4.53
N LYS A 197 9.12 2.20 4.70
CA LYS A 197 9.80 3.50 4.70
C LYS A 197 9.74 4.19 3.33
N GLY A 198 9.68 3.44 2.25
CA GLY A 198 9.42 3.94 0.90
C GLY A 198 8.03 4.56 0.80
N ILE A 199 7.00 3.84 1.26
CA ILE A 199 5.61 4.31 1.36
C ILE A 199 5.52 5.59 2.20
N GLU A 200 6.19 5.63 3.37
CA GLU A 200 6.24 6.83 4.23
C GLU A 200 6.76 8.05 3.46
N ARG A 201 7.86 7.88 2.72
CA ARG A 201 8.50 8.94 1.96
C ARG A 201 7.60 9.44 0.82
N GLU A 202 6.96 8.52 0.10
CA GLU A 202 6.00 8.84 -0.95
C GLU A 202 4.80 9.61 -0.42
N ALA A 203 4.18 9.11 0.65
CA ALA A 203 3.06 9.76 1.30
C ALA A 203 3.42 11.21 1.70
N TYR A 204 4.61 11.41 2.27
CA TYR A 204 5.08 12.74 2.66
C TYR A 204 5.30 13.66 1.46
N GLN A 205 5.91 13.16 0.38
CA GLN A 205 6.15 13.93 -0.84
C GLN A 205 4.85 14.33 -1.52
N PHE A 206 3.92 13.39 -1.69
CA PHE A 206 2.63 13.67 -2.32
C PHE A 206 1.75 14.56 -1.45
N ALA A 207 1.72 14.38 -0.13
CA ALA A 207 0.94 15.24 0.77
C ALA A 207 1.46 16.69 0.73
N ARG A 208 2.79 16.89 0.73
CA ARG A 208 3.37 18.22 0.57
C ARG A 208 3.07 18.82 -0.80
N HIS A 209 3.13 18.02 -1.85
CA HIS A 209 2.81 18.47 -3.21
C HIS A 209 1.33 18.85 -3.35
N ALA A 210 0.41 18.05 -2.80
CA ALA A 210 -1.01 18.32 -2.70
C ALA A 210 -1.29 19.67 -2.02
N GLY A 211 -0.68 19.88 -0.84
CA GLY A 211 -0.79 21.14 -0.09
C GLY A 211 -0.26 22.35 -0.86
N ASN A 212 0.91 22.23 -1.52
CA ASN A 212 1.49 23.32 -2.32
C ASN A 212 0.62 23.71 -3.53
N LEU A 213 -0.12 22.74 -4.09
CA LEU A 213 -1.02 22.96 -5.23
C LEU A 213 -2.43 23.38 -4.81
N GLY A 214 -2.77 23.30 -3.52
CA GLY A 214 -4.13 23.52 -3.04
C GLY A 214 -5.13 22.49 -3.58
N ARG A 215 -4.69 21.26 -3.88
CA ARG A 215 -5.53 20.19 -4.41
C ARG A 215 -5.32 18.88 -3.67
N ARG A 216 -6.37 18.06 -3.56
CA ARG A 216 -6.31 16.72 -2.97
C ARG A 216 -5.86 15.71 -4.02
N LEU A 217 -5.12 14.67 -3.62
CA LEU A 217 -4.54 13.68 -4.54
C LEU A 217 -4.95 12.25 -4.19
N VAL A 218 -5.25 11.44 -5.21
CA VAL A 218 -5.37 9.98 -5.11
C VAL A 218 -4.30 9.37 -6.01
N VAL A 219 -3.40 8.58 -5.44
CA VAL A 219 -2.25 8.02 -6.17
C VAL A 219 -2.01 6.57 -5.75
N ALA A 220 -1.45 5.77 -6.65
CA ALA A 220 -0.94 4.44 -6.31
C ALA A 220 0.51 4.54 -5.85
N SER A 221 0.85 3.79 -4.80
CA SER A 221 2.22 3.62 -4.34
C SER A 221 3.01 2.81 -5.36
N GLN A 222 4.26 3.17 -5.61
CA GLN A 222 5.12 2.33 -6.46
C GLN A 222 5.49 1.00 -5.80
N TRP A 223 5.22 0.87 -4.49
CA TRP A 223 5.52 -0.32 -3.69
C TRP A 223 4.38 -1.35 -3.65
N SER A 224 3.22 -1.08 -4.24
CA SER A 224 2.02 -1.94 -4.13
C SER A 224 1.88 -3.00 -5.23
N GLU A 225 2.83 -3.13 -6.14
CA GLU A 225 2.78 -4.07 -7.29
C GLU A 225 4.02 -4.98 -7.40
N LEU A 226 4.71 -5.25 -6.28
CA LEU A 226 5.92 -6.10 -6.25
C LEU A 226 5.61 -7.57 -5.98
#